data_AF-A0A7C6DW53-F1
#
_entry.id   AF-A0A7C6DW53-F1
#
_cell.length_a   1.000
_cell.length_b   1.000
_cell.length_c   1.000
_cell.angle_alpha   90.00
_cell.angle_beta   90.00
_cell.angle_gamma   90.00
#
_symmetry.space_group_name_H-M   'P 1'
#
loop_
_entity.id
_entity.type
_entity.pdbx_description
1 polymer ?
#
loop_
_entity_poly.entity_id
_entity_poly.type
_entity_poly.pdbx_seq_one_letter_code
_entity_poly.pdbx_strand_id
1 'polypeptide(L)'
;MKKLISIWDKKIILHALGDSFIKLHPSNMARNPVMFVVEIGAAILTAKLFIGSLTGTITHPLFSLQITLWLWITVLFANFAEAMAEGRGRAQAETLRRSRTETTAKLINSSNETKIVPATSLRKGDVVLVEAGDFIPGDGEVIEGVASIDESAITGESAPVIRESGGDRSAVTCGTRVLSDW
;
A
#
# COMPACT_ATOMS: atom_id res chain seq x y z
N MET A 1 9.83 -18.55 6.51
CA MET A 1 9.40 -17.86 7.76
C MET A 1 8.78 -16.51 7.39
N LYS A 2 7.47 -16.34 7.54
CA LYS A 2 6.79 -15.05 7.32
C LYS A 2 7.33 -14.04 8.33
N LYS A 3 8.10 -13.05 7.87
CA LYS A 3 8.59 -11.95 8.71
C LYS A 3 7.36 -11.11 9.07
N LEU A 4 6.80 -11.32 10.26
CA LEU A 4 5.71 -10.51 10.77
C LEU A 4 6.15 -9.05 10.70
N ILE A 5 5.44 -8.26 9.90
CA ILE A 5 5.67 -6.82 9.79
C ILE A 5 5.41 -6.26 11.19
N SER A 6 6.51 -6.00 11.92
CA SER A 6 6.43 -5.49 13.26
C SER A 6 5.82 -4.10 13.21
N ILE A 7 4.87 -3.86 14.10
CA ILE A 7 4.20 -2.57 14.30
C ILE A 7 5.22 -1.46 14.60
N TRP A 8 6.43 -1.86 15.03
CA TRP A 8 7.57 -1.04 15.39
C TRP A 8 8.69 -1.08 14.36
N ASP A 9 8.37 -1.21 13.06
CA ASP A 9 9.40 -1.02 12.05
C ASP A 9 9.88 0.44 12.09
N LYS A 10 11.14 0.61 12.50
CA LYS A 10 11.79 1.92 12.62
C LYS A 10 11.69 2.74 11.34
N LYS A 11 11.64 2.10 10.17
CA LYS A 11 11.47 2.80 8.89
C LYS A 11 10.09 3.42 8.74
N ILE A 12 9.03 2.73 9.18
CA ILE A 12 7.65 3.24 9.13
C ILE A 12 7.50 4.43 10.10
N ILE A 13 8.04 4.31 11.31
CA ILE A 13 7.98 5.38 12.31
C ILE A 13 8.74 6.63 11.83
N LEU A 14 9.93 6.46 11.25
CA LEU A 14 10.73 7.58 10.76
C LEU A 14 10.05 8.30 9.58
N HIS A 15 9.40 7.54 8.69
CA HIS A 15 8.63 8.11 7.58
C HIS A 15 7.38 8.84 8.10
N ALA A 16 6.64 8.23 9.03
CA ALA A 16 5.45 8.83 9.63
C ALA A 16 5.78 10.10 10.44
N LEU A 17 6.95 10.15 11.09
CA LEU A 17 7.46 11.37 11.72
C LEU A 17 7.69 12.47 10.67
N GLY A 18 8.39 12.18 9.57
CA GLY A 18 8.57 13.15 8.48
C GLY A 18 7.25 13.63 7.88
N ASP A 19 6.34 12.70 7.60
CA ASP A 19 5.02 12.99 7.05
C ASP A 19 4.18 13.85 8.00
N SER A 20 4.33 13.66 9.32
CA SER A 20 3.59 14.46 10.30
C SER A 20 3.92 15.96 10.23
N PHE A 21 5.17 16.30 9.89
CA PHE A 21 5.60 17.68 9.67
C PHE A 21 5.18 18.20 8.28
N ILE A 22 5.19 17.36 7.24
CA ILE A 22 4.72 17.77 5.91
C ILE A 22 3.21 18.03 5.91
N LYS A 23 2.44 17.27 6.70
CA LYS A 23 0.99 17.45 6.87
C LYS A 23 0.59 18.71 7.67
N LEU A 24 1.55 19.43 8.27
CA LEU A 24 1.34 20.77 8.85
C LEU A 24 1.07 21.86 7.80
N HIS A 25 1.14 21.55 6.50
CA HIS A 25 0.82 22.58 5.51
C HIS A 25 -0.69 22.90 5.54
N PRO A 26 -1.11 24.17 5.65
CA PRO A 26 -2.51 24.58 5.86
C PRO A 26 -3.49 24.02 4.81
N SER A 27 -3.01 23.83 3.59
CA SER A 27 -3.77 23.26 2.47
C SER A 27 -4.21 21.80 2.72
N ASN A 28 -3.41 21.02 3.44
CA ASN A 28 -3.72 19.62 3.76
C ASN A 28 -4.68 19.53 4.96
N MET A 29 -4.49 20.37 5.98
CA MET A 29 -5.37 20.39 7.16
C MET A 29 -6.78 20.89 6.87
N ALA A 30 -7.02 21.64 5.79
CA ALA A 30 -8.37 22.07 5.41
C ALA A 30 -9.37 20.91 5.21
N ARG A 31 -8.90 19.67 5.00
CA ARG A 31 -9.75 18.48 4.94
C ARG A 31 -10.15 17.94 6.32
N ASN A 32 -9.41 18.27 7.38
CA ASN A 32 -9.68 17.88 8.75
C ASN A 32 -10.03 19.11 9.60
N PRO A 33 -11.32 19.49 9.68
CA PRO A 33 -11.75 20.75 10.27
C PRO A 33 -11.39 20.87 11.75
N VAL A 34 -11.38 19.76 12.49
CA VAL A 34 -11.04 19.76 13.92
C VAL A 34 -9.56 20.09 14.10
N MET A 35 -8.68 19.41 13.37
CA MET A 35 -7.23 19.63 13.50
C MET A 35 -6.80 21.01 12.98
N PHE A 36 -7.45 21.51 11.92
CA PHE A 36 -7.21 22.84 11.39
C PHE A 36 -7.51 23.96 12.40
N VAL A 37 -8.61 23.84 13.15
CA VAL A 37 -8.95 24.81 14.21
C VAL A 37 -7.89 24.82 15.32
N VAL A 38 -7.38 23.64 15.70
CA VAL A 38 -6.33 23.52 16.72
C VAL A 38 -5.01 24.13 16.22
N GLU A 39 -4.64 23.92 14.95
CA GLU A 39 -3.46 24.52 14.33
C GLU A 39 -3.56 26.06 14.28
N ILE A 40 -4.69 26.61 13.82
CA ILE A 40 -4.91 28.06 13.81
C ILE A 40 -4.83 28.61 15.24
N GLY A 41 -5.44 27.93 16.21
CA GLY A 41 -5.38 28.29 17.62
C GLY A 41 -3.94 28.34 18.13
N ALA A 42 -3.13 27.33 17.82
CA ALA A 42 -1.71 27.25 18.15
C ALA A 42 -0.91 28.38 17.49
N ALA A 43 -1.16 28.67 16.21
CA ALA A 43 -0.50 29.73 15.45
C ALA A 43 -0.83 31.12 16.02
N ILE A 44 -2.10 31.39 16.35
CA ILE A 44 -2.54 32.64 16.97
C ILE A 44 -1.89 32.80 18.34
N LEU A 45 -1.89 31.76 19.19
CA LEU A 45 -1.23 31.81 20.50
C LEU A 45 0.27 32.08 20.36
N THR A 46 0.93 31.43 19.41
CA THR A 46 2.35 31.64 19.11
C THR A 46 2.61 33.10 18.70
N ALA A 47 1.77 33.67 17.83
CA ALA A 47 1.88 35.06 17.40
C ALA A 47 1.66 36.05 18.55
N LYS A 48 0.64 35.83 19.40
CA LYS A 48 0.39 36.66 20.59
C LYS A 48 1.54 36.58 21.59
N LEU A 49 2.13 35.40 21.77
CA LEU A 49 3.29 35.20 22.64
C LEU A 49 4.53 35.92 22.08
N PHE A 50 4.75 35.88 20.76
CA PHE A 50 5.84 36.60 20.12
C PHE A 50 5.70 38.13 20.24
N ILE A 51 4.53 38.67 19.90
CA ILE A 51 4.24 40.11 20.00
C ILE A 51 4.27 40.58 21.46
N GLY A 52 3.69 39.80 22.36
CA GLY A 52 3.69 40.09 23.79
C GLY A 52 5.09 40.08 24.40
N SER A 53 5.98 39.20 23.91
CA SER A 53 7.38 39.15 24.34
C SER A 53 8.15 40.38 23.91
N LEU A 54 7.80 40.98 22.78
CA LEU A 54 8.42 42.22 22.26
C LEU A 54 7.86 43.49 22.94
N THR A 55 6.57 43.49 23.26
CA THR A 55 5.87 44.65 23.84
C THR A 55 5.83 44.64 25.38
N GLY A 56 6.30 43.58 26.03
CA GLY A 56 6.30 43.44 27.49
C GLY A 56 4.90 43.30 28.11
N THR A 57 3.88 42.98 27.31
CA THR A 57 2.46 42.94 27.73
C THR A 57 2.02 41.58 28.28
N ILE A 58 2.93 40.61 28.40
CA ILE A 58 2.59 39.27 28.88
C ILE A 58 2.62 39.21 30.40
N THR A 59 1.46 38.92 31.00
CA THR A 59 1.32 38.70 32.45
C THR A 59 1.97 37.39 32.90
N HIS A 60 1.80 36.30 32.13
CA HIS A 60 2.34 34.97 32.44
C HIS A 60 2.96 34.27 31.21
N PRO A 61 4.25 34.53 30.91
CA PRO A 61 4.89 34.02 29.69
C PRO A 61 5.13 32.51 29.71
N LEU A 62 5.53 31.95 30.85
CA LEU A 62 5.78 30.51 30.99
C LEU A 62 4.53 29.67 30.77
N PHE A 63 3.39 30.10 31.34
CA PHE A 63 2.11 29.40 31.20
C PHE A 63 1.61 29.41 29.74
N SER A 64 1.71 30.57 29.07
CA SER A 64 1.32 30.72 27.67
C SER A 64 2.20 29.88 26.74
N LEU A 65 3.51 29.82 27.03
CA LEU A 65 4.45 28.97 26.29
C LEU A 65 4.12 27.49 26.46
N GLN A 66 3.81 27.06 27.69
CA GLN A 66 3.43 25.67 27.98
C GLN A 66 2.18 25.24 27.19
N ILE A 67 1.11 26.05 27.18
CA ILE A 67 -0.10 25.73 26.40
C ILE A 67 0.22 25.68 24.91
N THR A 68 0.96 26.67 24.41
CA THR A 68 1.33 26.74 22.98
C THR A 68 2.12 25.50 22.55
N LEU A 69 3.08 25.06 23.39
CA LEU A 69 3.85 23.85 23.15
C LEU A 69 2.95 22.60 23.13
N TRP A 70 2.03 22.48 24.09
CA TRP A 70 1.08 21.37 24.11
C TRP A 70 0.17 21.34 22.87
N LEU A 71 -0.31 22.49 22.40
CA LEU A 71 -1.11 22.56 21.19
C LEU A 71 -0.32 22.06 19.97
N TRP A 72 0.92 22.52 19.79
CA TRP A 72 1.78 22.01 18.71
C TRP A 72 2.06 20.51 18.82
N ILE A 73 2.30 20.00 20.03
CA ILE A 73 2.47 18.57 20.27
C ILE A 73 1.21 17.80 19.90
N THR A 74 0.01 18.28 20.27
CA THR A 74 -1.25 17.61 19.92
C THR A 74 -1.49 17.58 18.41
N VAL A 75 -1.15 18.64 17.70
CA VAL A 75 -1.24 18.73 16.24
C VAL A 75 -0.29 17.74 15.58
N LEU A 76 0.98 17.73 16.00
CA LEU A 76 1.98 16.77 15.51
C LEU A 76 1.58 15.33 15.79
N PHE A 77 1.05 15.06 16.98
CA PHE A 77 0.62 13.72 17.37
C PHE A 77 -0.55 13.21 16.53
N ALA A 78 -1.53 14.06 16.23
CA ALA A 78 -2.65 13.71 15.37
C ALA A 78 -2.19 13.41 13.94
N ASN A 79 -1.35 14.27 13.36
CA ASN A 79 -0.77 14.06 12.04
C ASN A 79 0.07 12.79 11.98
N PHE A 80 0.82 12.49 13.04
CA PHE A 80 1.60 11.27 13.18
C PHE A 80 0.71 10.02 13.25
N ALA A 81 -0.35 10.05 14.06
CA ALA A 81 -1.30 8.95 14.16
C ALA A 81 -1.98 8.66 12.81
N GLU A 82 -2.34 9.71 12.07
CA GLU A 82 -2.88 9.61 10.72
C GLU A 82 -1.88 9.00 9.73
N ALA A 83 -0.64 9.49 9.70
CA ALA A 83 0.42 8.95 8.86
C ALA A 83 0.73 7.48 9.19
N MET A 84 0.69 7.10 10.47
CA MET A 84 0.91 5.73 10.91
C MET A 84 -0.25 4.80 10.50
N ALA A 85 -1.49 5.30 10.52
CA ALA A 85 -2.66 4.58 10.02
C ALA A 85 -2.58 4.37 8.49
N GLU A 86 -2.23 5.40 7.72
CA GLU A 86 -2.04 5.31 6.26
C GLU A 86 -0.85 4.42 5.88
N GLY A 87 0.23 4.47 6.64
CA GLY A 87 1.47 3.72 6.39
C GLY A 87 1.25 2.21 6.35
N ARG A 88 0.32 1.67 7.16
CA ARG A 88 -0.05 0.25 7.13
C ARG A 88 -0.72 -0.16 5.82
N GLY A 89 -1.65 0.67 5.34
CA GLY A 89 -2.34 0.43 4.07
C GLY A 89 -1.38 0.51 2.88
N ARG A 90 -0.49 1.50 2.87
CA ARG A 90 0.53 1.65 1.82
C ARG A 90 1.52 0.49 1.80
N ALA A 91 2.02 0.04 2.96
CA ALA A 91 2.98 -1.06 3.03
C ALA A 91 2.39 -2.39 2.52
N GLN A 92 1.13 -2.69 2.84
CA GLN A 92 0.45 -3.89 2.33
C GLN A 92 0.18 -3.79 0.82
N ALA A 93 -0.31 -2.64 0.34
CA ALA A 93 -0.57 -2.41 -1.07
C ALA A 93 0.73 -2.46 -1.91
N GLU A 94 1.82 -1.90 -1.40
CA GLU A 94 3.13 -1.92 -2.07
C GLU A 94 3.71 -3.33 -2.16
N THR A 95 3.53 -4.15 -1.12
CA THR A 95 3.94 -5.56 -1.14
C THR A 95 3.20 -6.34 -2.23
N LEU A 96 1.88 -6.17 -2.31
CA LEU A 96 1.07 -6.80 -3.35
C LEU A 96 1.45 -6.31 -4.76
N ARG A 97 1.70 -5.01 -4.90
CA ARG A 97 2.15 -4.41 -6.18
C ARG A 97 3.52 -4.93 -6.61
N ARG A 98 4.46 -5.10 -5.68
CA ARG A 98 5.78 -5.69 -5.97
C ARG A 98 5.67 -7.15 -6.37
N SER A 99 4.90 -7.95 -5.65
CA SER A 99 4.67 -9.35 -6.02
C SER A 99 4.09 -9.49 -7.43
N ARG A 100 3.17 -8.60 -7.84
CA ARG A 100 2.62 -8.58 -9.22
C ARG A 100 3.64 -8.12 -10.28
N THR A 101 4.65 -7.33 -9.90
CA THR A 101 5.64 -6.79 -10.84
C THR A 101 6.78 -7.78 -11.10
N GLU A 102 7.08 -8.66 -10.13
CA GLU A 102 8.16 -9.66 -10.23
C GLU A 102 7.73 -10.95 -10.95
N THR A 103 6.42 -11.17 -11.14
CA THR A 103 5.94 -12.34 -11.89
C THR A 103 6.31 -12.21 -13.37
N THR A 104 7.04 -13.17 -13.88
CA THR A 104 7.34 -13.32 -15.31
C THR A 104 6.30 -14.21 -15.98
N ALA A 105 6.08 -13.97 -17.27
CA ALA A 105 5.20 -14.76 -18.12
C ALA A 105 5.98 -15.28 -19.33
N LYS A 106 5.67 -16.49 -19.76
CA LYS A 106 6.21 -17.12 -20.96
C LYS A 106 5.24 -16.86 -22.12
N LEU A 107 5.40 -15.74 -22.82
CA LEU A 107 4.54 -15.35 -23.94
C LEU A 107 4.87 -16.17 -25.19
N ILE A 108 3.88 -16.79 -25.81
CA ILE A 108 4.01 -17.47 -27.10
C ILE A 108 3.76 -16.45 -28.22
N ASN A 109 4.74 -16.29 -29.12
CA ASN A 109 4.59 -15.42 -30.29
C ASN A 109 3.88 -16.14 -31.46
N SER A 110 3.56 -15.41 -32.53
CA SER A 110 2.93 -15.97 -33.73
C SER A 110 3.77 -17.03 -34.46
N SER A 111 5.07 -17.13 -34.15
CA SER A 111 5.99 -18.14 -34.67
C SER A 111 6.14 -19.36 -33.74
N ASN A 112 5.29 -19.47 -32.71
CA ASN A 112 5.29 -20.52 -31.70
C ASN A 112 6.57 -20.58 -30.84
N GLU A 113 7.31 -19.47 -30.75
CA GLU A 113 8.46 -19.35 -29.85
C GLU A 113 8.05 -18.68 -28.54
N THR A 114 8.63 -19.15 -27.45
CA THR A 114 8.36 -18.65 -26.10
C THR A 114 9.33 -17.54 -25.72
N LYS A 115 8.81 -16.38 -25.32
CA LYS A 115 9.57 -15.24 -24.82
C LYS A 115 9.20 -14.93 -23.38
N ILE A 116 10.20 -14.76 -22.53
CA ILE A 116 9.99 -14.33 -21.14
C ILE A 116 9.75 -12.82 -21.12
N VAL A 117 8.58 -12.40 -20.63
CA VAL A 117 8.19 -11.00 -20.48
C VAL A 117 7.64 -10.73 -19.07
N PRO A 118 7.67 -9.49 -18.55
CA PRO A 118 7.00 -9.17 -17.30
C PRO A 118 5.48 -9.40 -17.42
N ALA A 119 4.84 -9.98 -16.41
CA ALA A 119 3.38 -10.20 -16.42
C ALA A 119 2.58 -8.89 -16.61
N THR A 120 3.12 -7.77 -16.14
CA THR A 120 2.53 -6.42 -16.32
C THR A 120 2.53 -5.92 -17.77
N SER A 121 3.34 -6.51 -18.65
CA SER A 121 3.39 -6.17 -20.06
C SER A 121 2.34 -6.91 -20.89
N LEU A 122 1.72 -7.96 -20.35
CA LEU A 122 0.68 -8.73 -21.04
C LEU A 122 -0.52 -7.85 -21.40
N ARG A 123 -1.13 -8.18 -22.54
CA ARG A 123 -2.33 -7.55 -23.08
C ARG A 123 -3.40 -8.60 -23.37
N LYS A 124 -4.64 -8.13 -23.51
CA LYS A 124 -5.76 -9.02 -23.86
C LYS A 124 -5.50 -9.65 -25.23
N GLY A 125 -5.59 -10.98 -25.29
CA GLY A 125 -5.33 -11.76 -26.51
C GLY A 125 -3.92 -12.34 -26.61
N ASP A 126 -3.03 -11.99 -25.69
CA ASP A 126 -1.73 -12.64 -25.56
C ASP A 126 -1.90 -14.10 -25.11
N VAL A 127 -1.13 -15.00 -25.72
CA VAL A 127 -1.11 -16.43 -25.36
C VAL A 127 0.13 -16.70 -24.52
N VAL A 128 -0.05 -17.32 -23.36
CA VAL A 128 1.04 -17.62 -22.43
C VAL A 128 1.11 -19.11 -22.14
N LEU A 129 2.32 -19.64 -22.08
CA LEU A 129 2.59 -20.99 -21.58
C LEU A 129 2.74 -20.95 -20.06
N VAL A 130 2.09 -21.84 -19.35
CA VAL A 130 2.23 -21.98 -17.90
C VAL A 130 2.46 -23.45 -17.58
N GLU A 131 3.62 -23.77 -16.99
CA GLU A 131 3.99 -25.16 -16.70
C GLU A 131 3.83 -25.47 -15.21
N ALA A 132 3.83 -26.75 -14.84
CA ALA A 132 3.85 -27.18 -13.45
C ALA A 132 4.94 -26.45 -12.63
N GLY A 133 4.50 -25.80 -11.55
CA GLY A 133 5.34 -24.98 -10.67
C GLY A 133 5.24 -23.47 -10.93
N ASP A 134 4.78 -23.05 -12.11
CA ASP A 134 4.59 -21.64 -12.44
C ASP A 134 3.34 -21.06 -11.77
N PHE A 135 3.36 -19.74 -11.58
CA PHE A 135 2.19 -18.97 -11.20
C PHE A 135 1.49 -18.44 -12.45
N ILE A 136 0.16 -18.42 -12.41
CA ILE A 136 -0.64 -17.86 -13.50
C ILE A 136 -0.42 -16.33 -13.53
N PRO A 137 0.12 -15.76 -14.63
CA PRO A 137 0.57 -14.37 -14.66
C PRO A 137 -0.56 -13.34 -14.82
N GLY A 138 -1.77 -13.77 -15.20
CA GLY A 138 -2.93 -12.92 -15.39
C GLY A 138 -4.24 -13.73 -15.45
N ASP A 139 -5.37 -13.08 -15.25
CA ASP A 139 -6.68 -13.73 -15.41
C ASP A 139 -6.90 -14.09 -16.88
N GLY A 140 -7.49 -15.26 -17.14
CA GLY A 140 -7.64 -15.75 -18.50
C GLY A 140 -8.43 -17.03 -18.62
N GLU A 141 -8.34 -17.64 -19.79
CA GLU A 141 -9.03 -18.87 -20.13
C GLU A 141 -8.03 -19.86 -20.72
N VAL A 142 -8.12 -21.13 -20.32
CA VAL A 142 -7.31 -22.23 -20.86
C VAL A 142 -7.78 -22.53 -22.28
N ILE A 143 -6.89 -22.29 -23.25
CA ILE A 143 -7.16 -22.56 -24.66
C ILE A 143 -6.69 -23.96 -25.11
N GLU A 144 -5.68 -24.50 -24.43
CA GLU A 144 -5.06 -25.80 -24.71
C GLU A 144 -4.52 -26.38 -23.40
N GLY A 145 -4.55 -27.71 -23.26
CA GLY A 145 -4.02 -28.40 -22.08
C GLY A 145 -5.05 -28.68 -20.98
N VAL A 146 -4.57 -29.37 -19.94
CA VAL A 146 -5.32 -29.68 -18.72
C VAL A 146 -4.35 -29.73 -17.56
N ALA A 147 -4.66 -29.02 -16.48
CA ALA A 147 -3.77 -28.89 -15.34
C ALA A 147 -4.54 -28.80 -14.03
N SER A 148 -3.91 -29.25 -12.95
CA SER A 148 -4.41 -29.01 -11.59
C SER A 148 -3.83 -27.71 -11.03
N ILE A 149 -4.69 -26.87 -10.46
CA ILE A 149 -4.35 -25.52 -10.00
C ILE A 149 -4.65 -25.38 -8.51
N ASP A 150 -3.69 -24.83 -7.77
CA ASP A 150 -3.82 -24.41 -6.38
C ASP A 150 -4.44 -23.01 -6.31
N GLU A 151 -5.73 -22.94 -6.00
CA GLU A 151 -6.48 -21.70 -5.81
C GLU A 151 -6.50 -21.23 -4.34
N SER A 152 -5.71 -21.83 -3.45
CA SER A 152 -5.67 -21.50 -2.01
C SER A 152 -5.34 -20.03 -1.73
N ALA A 153 -4.63 -19.37 -2.64
CA ALA A 153 -4.33 -17.94 -2.56
C ALA A 153 -5.58 -17.04 -2.63
N ILE A 154 -6.66 -17.53 -3.25
CA ILE A 154 -7.90 -16.77 -3.48
C ILE A 154 -9.05 -17.34 -2.66
N THR A 155 -9.30 -18.65 -2.75
CA THR A 155 -10.44 -19.30 -2.09
C THR A 155 -10.15 -19.68 -0.64
N GLY A 156 -8.87 -19.82 -0.28
CA GLY A 156 -8.44 -20.31 1.04
C GLY A 156 -8.59 -21.83 1.21
N GLU A 157 -9.08 -22.55 0.20
CA GLU A 157 -9.18 -24.00 0.21
C GLU A 157 -7.89 -24.63 -0.32
N SER A 158 -7.37 -25.64 0.37
CA SER A 158 -6.11 -26.32 -0.02
C SER A 158 -6.30 -27.43 -1.05
N ALA A 159 -7.53 -27.71 -1.47
CA ALA A 159 -7.82 -28.75 -2.45
C ALA A 159 -7.56 -28.22 -3.87
N PRO A 160 -6.76 -28.92 -4.69
CA PRO A 160 -6.48 -28.48 -6.05
C PRO A 160 -7.70 -28.65 -6.96
N VAL A 161 -7.88 -27.72 -7.88
CA VAL A 161 -8.98 -27.69 -8.84
C VAL A 161 -8.44 -27.96 -10.25
N ILE A 162 -9.10 -28.84 -11.00
CA ILE A 162 -8.72 -29.15 -12.38
C ILE A 162 -9.31 -28.11 -13.33
N ARG A 163 -8.47 -27.55 -14.19
CA ARG A 163 -8.82 -26.62 -15.26
C ARG A 163 -8.43 -27.23 -16.60
N GLU A 164 -9.32 -27.21 -17.57
CA GLU A 164 -9.14 -27.83 -18.88
C GLU A 164 -9.69 -26.93 -19.99
N SER A 165 -9.16 -27.08 -21.20
CA SER A 165 -9.66 -26.34 -22.36
C SER A 165 -11.04 -26.84 -22.82
N GLY A 166 -11.85 -25.92 -23.38
CA GLY A 166 -13.07 -26.27 -24.11
C GLY A 166 -14.30 -26.63 -23.26
N GLY A 167 -14.27 -26.43 -21.95
CA GLY A 167 -15.41 -26.64 -21.06
C GLY A 167 -15.66 -25.48 -20.08
N ASP A 168 -16.66 -25.62 -19.21
CA ASP A 168 -17.03 -24.61 -18.20
C ASP A 168 -15.95 -24.37 -17.13
N ARG A 169 -14.88 -25.19 -17.14
CA ARG A 169 -13.75 -25.14 -16.20
C ARG A 169 -12.49 -24.51 -16.79
N SER A 170 -12.61 -23.78 -17.89
CA SER A 170 -11.48 -23.13 -18.57
C SER A 170 -10.98 -21.85 -17.89
N ALA A 171 -11.79 -21.20 -17.05
CA ALA A 171 -11.41 -19.94 -16.42
C ALA A 171 -10.31 -20.12 -15.36
N VAL A 172 -9.26 -19.31 -15.43
CA VAL A 172 -8.14 -19.29 -14.49
C VAL A 172 -7.91 -17.89 -13.91
N THR A 173 -7.41 -17.85 -12.69
CA THR A 173 -7.21 -16.60 -11.92
C THR A 173 -5.73 -16.31 -11.73
N CYS A 174 -5.33 -15.05 -11.87
CA CYS A 174 -3.99 -14.58 -11.63
C CYS A 174 -3.52 -14.92 -10.21
N GLY A 175 -2.27 -15.38 -10.07
CA GLY A 175 -1.62 -15.63 -8.78
C GLY A 175 -1.92 -16.98 -8.15
N THR A 176 -2.74 -17.83 -8.79
CA THR A 176 -2.85 -19.25 -8.45
C THR A 176 -1.67 -20.02 -9.06
N ARG A 177 -1.36 -21.20 -8.52
CA ARG A 177 -0.18 -21.98 -8.94
C ARG A 177 -0.59 -23.24 -9.69
N VAL A 178 0.07 -23.52 -10.80
CA VAL A 178 -0.11 -24.79 -11.52
C VAL A 178 0.70 -25.89 -10.81
N LEU A 179 0.05 -27.00 -10.50
CA LEU A 179 0.62 -28.12 -9.74
C LEU A 179 1.00 -29.32 -10.61
N SER A 180 0.25 -29.57 -11.69
CA SER A 180 0.50 -30.67 -12.62
C SER A 180 0.33 -30.21 -14.06
N ASP A 181 1.04 -30.89 -14.96
CA ASP A 181 0.90 -30.76 -16.42
C ASP A 181 1.12 -29.32 -16.95
N TRP A 182 0.55 -29.00 -18.11
CA TRP A 182 0.64 -27.72 -18.82
C TRP A 182 -0.61 -27.44 -19.66
#